data_AF-A0A6N1AWY1-F1
#
_entry.id   AF-A0A6N1AWY1-F1
#
_cell.length_a   1.000
_cell.length_b   1.000
_cell.length_c   1.000
_cell.angle_alpha   90.00
_cell.angle_beta   90.00
_cell.angle_gamma   90.00
#
_symmetry.space_group_name_H-M   'P 1'
#
loop_
_entity.id
_entity.type
_entity.pdbx_description
1 polymer ?
#
loop_
_entity_poly.entity_id
_entity_poly.type
_entity_poly.pdbx_seq_one_letter_code
_entity_poly.pdbx_strand_id
1 'polypeptide(L)' 'MRRRGGDVLFFDKSARQRLCRDLGSQALRRCAKALACYAVVDDNGRIITVAHRRFRFKRP' A
#
# COMPACT_ATOMS: atom_id res chain seq x y z
N MET A 1 -9.19 1.29 -2.39
CA MET A 1 -10.48 0.94 -1.75
C MET A 1 -11.05 2.22 -1.19
N ARG A 2 -12.24 2.64 -1.63
CA ARG A 2 -12.78 3.94 -1.21
C ARG A 2 -13.49 3.84 0.14
N ARG A 3 -13.25 4.82 1.03
CA ARG A 3 -13.87 4.95 2.36
C ARG A 3 -14.04 6.44 2.67
N ARG A 4 -15.27 6.87 2.99
CA ARG A 4 -15.61 8.23 3.47
C ARG A 4 -14.94 9.36 2.68
N GLY A 5 -14.99 9.30 1.35
CA GLY A 5 -14.43 10.36 0.48
C GLY A 5 -12.92 10.32 0.25
N GLY A 6 -12.23 9.25 0.65
CA GLY A 6 -10.82 9.04 0.34
C GLY A 6 -10.52 7.62 -0.11
N ASP A 7 -9.39 7.46 -0.79
CA ASP A 7 -8.90 6.18 -1.30
C ASP A 7 -7.84 5.58 -0.39
N VAL A 8 -8.11 4.37 0.09
CA VAL A 8 -7.16 3.56 0.84
C VAL A 8 -6.31 2.77 -0.14
N LEU A 9 -5.01 3.09 -0.19
CA LEU A 9 -3.99 2.42 -0.98
C LEU A 9 -3.11 1.54 -0.10
N PHE A 10 -2.76 0.35 -0.60
CA PHE A 10 -1.85 -0.57 0.07
C PHE A 10 -1.19 -1.50 -0.93
N PHE A 11 -0.04 -2.06 -0.57
CA PHE A 11 0.62 -3.07 -1.38
C PHE A 11 -0.03 -4.44 -1.18
N ASP A 12 -0.77 -4.90 -2.17
CA ASP A 12 -1.30 -6.27 -2.24
C ASP A 12 -0.28 -7.25 -2.83
N LYS A 13 -0.66 -8.54 -2.94
CA LYS A 13 0.22 -9.58 -3.48
C LYS A 13 0.67 -9.26 -4.92
N SER A 14 -0.24 -8.79 -5.77
CA SER A 14 0.05 -8.48 -7.17
C SER A 14 0.95 -7.25 -7.31
N ALA A 15 0.72 -6.20 -6.52
CA ALA A 15 1.57 -5.03 -6.45
C ALA A 15 2.98 -5.37 -5.96
N ARG A 16 3.10 -6.23 -4.93
CA ARG A 16 4.40 -6.72 -4.43
C ARG A 16 5.13 -7.57 -5.45
N GLN A 17 4.42 -8.40 -6.21
CA GLN A 17 5.01 -9.20 -7.30
C GLN A 17 5.54 -8.32 -8.43
N ARG A 18 4.77 -7.31 -8.87
CA ARG A 18 5.24 -6.32 -9.86
C ARG A 18 6.48 -5.59 -9.36
N LEU A 19 6.42 -5.05 -8.14
CA LEU A 19 7.56 -4.36 -7.53
C LEU A 19 8.80 -5.25 -7.39
N CYS A 20 8.60 -6.55 -7.12
CA CYS A 20 9.70 -7.52 -7.06
C CYS A 20 10.32 -7.80 -8.43
N ARG A 21 9.51 -7.78 -9.50
CA ARG A 21 10.01 -7.92 -10.88
C ARG A 21 10.83 -6.70 -11.28
N ASP A 22 10.39 -5.51 -10.90
CA ASP A 22 11.02 -4.26 -11.31
C ASP A 22 12.28 -3.93 -10.51
N LEU A 23 12.28 -4.19 -9.19
CA LEU A 23 13.37 -3.80 -8.28
C LEU A 23 14.21 -4.98 -7.76
N GLY A 24 13.77 -6.22 -8.01
CA GLY A 24 14.37 -7.42 -7.43
C GLY A 24 13.97 -7.68 -5.96
N SER A 25 14.19 -8.92 -5.53
CA SER A 25 13.76 -9.41 -4.21
C SER A 25 14.50 -8.76 -3.04
N GLN A 26 15.78 -8.39 -3.23
CA GLN A 26 16.60 -7.81 -2.17
C GLN A 26 16.16 -6.38 -1.83
N ALA A 27 15.85 -5.56 -2.83
CA ALA A 27 15.28 -4.23 -2.63
C ALA A 27 13.91 -4.31 -1.94
N LEU A 28 13.06 -5.24 -2.39
CA LEU A 28 11.76 -5.48 -1.77
C LEU A 28 11.86 -5.83 -0.28
N ARG A 29 12.88 -6.62 0.10
CA ARG A 29 13.13 -7.02 1.49
C ARG A 29 13.57 -5.83 2.35
N ARG A 30 14.39 -4.91 1.80
CA ARG A 30 14.78 -3.66 2.49
C ARG A 30 13.57 -2.74 2.73
N CYS A 31 12.59 -2.74 1.82
CA CYS A 31 11.37 -1.95 1.92
C CYS A 31 10.23 -2.62 2.71
N ALA A 32 10.44 -3.81 3.29
CA ALA A 32 9.37 -4.63 3.86
C ALA A 32 8.49 -3.90 4.88
N LYS A 33 9.07 -3.01 5.71
CA LYS A 33 8.33 -2.19 6.67
C LYS A 33 7.37 -1.21 5.99
N ALA A 34 7.82 -0.53 4.93
CA ALA A 34 6.98 0.40 4.16
C ALA A 34 5.88 -0.33 3.37
N LEU A 35 6.17 -1.53 2.86
CA LEU A 35 5.19 -2.37 2.15
C LEU A 35 4.11 -2.96 3.08
N ALA A 36 4.27 -2.81 4.39
CA ALA A 36 3.29 -3.18 5.41
C ALA A 36 2.42 -2.00 5.86
N CYS A 37 2.45 -0.87 5.15
CA CYS A 37 1.63 0.30 5.44
C CYS A 37 0.42 0.41 4.48
N TYR A 38 -0.52 1.27 4.85
CA TYR A 38 -1.55 1.80 3.98
C TYR A 38 -1.53 3.32 4.00
N ALA A 39 -1.97 3.92 2.91
CA ALA A 39 -2.16 5.35 2.79
C ALA A 39 -3.65 5.65 2.54
N VAL A 40 -4.14 6.75 3.11
CA VAL A 40 -5.42 7.35 2.76
C VAL A 40 -5.12 8.59 1.94
N VAL A 41 -5.74 8.67 0.77
CA VAL A 41 -5.51 9.73 -0.21
C VAL A 41 -6.83 10.46 -0.45
N ASP A 42 -6.77 11.80 -0.53
CA ASP A 42 -7.94 12.61 -0.91
C ASP A 42 -8.24 12.50 -2.42
N ASP A 43 -9.33 13.11 -2.85
CA ASP A 43 -9.76 13.13 -4.25
C ASP A 43 -8.78 13.84 -5.19
N ASN A 44 -7.86 14.65 -4.66
CA ASN A 44 -6.83 15.36 -5.41
C ASN A 44 -5.48 14.63 -5.37
N GLY A 45 -5.42 13.40 -4.84
CA GLY A 45 -4.18 12.64 -4.75
C GLY A 45 -3.28 13.01 -3.56
N ARG A 46 -3.72 13.88 -2.65
CA ARG A 46 -2.94 14.27 -1.46
C ARG A 46 -3.01 13.19 -0.39
N ILE A 47 -1.86 12.85 0.19
CA ILE A 47 -1.78 11.90 1.30
C ILE A 47 -2.34 12.56 2.55
N ILE A 48 -3.46 12.04 3.05
CA ILE A 48 -4.07 12.46 4.32
C ILE A 48 -3.40 11.72 5.48
N THR A 49 -3.16 10.42 5.33
CA THR A 49 -2.62 9.58 6.41
C THR A 49 -1.79 8.43 5.85
N VAL A 50 -0.72 8.07 6.55
CA VAL A 50 0.01 6.81 6.35
C VAL A 50 0.10 6.09 7.68
N ALA A 51 -0.24 4.79 7.71
CA ALA A 51 -0.18 4.00 8.93
C ALA A 51 0.18 2.54 8.65
N HIS A 52 0.70 1.87 9.68
CA HIS A 52 0.96 0.43 9.62
C HIS A 52 -0.34 -0.37 9.47
N ARG A 53 -0.35 -1.28 8.51
CA ARG A 53 -1.45 -2.21 8.27
C ARG A 53 -1.28 -3.44 9.18
N ARG A 54 -1.90 -3.39 10.36
CA ARG A 54 -1.92 -4.51 11.33
C ARG A 54 -2.93 -5.61 10.96
N PHE A 55 -3.95 -5.28 10.18
CA PHE A 55 -5.00 -6.21 9.76
C PHE A 55 -5.12 -6.28 8.24
N ARG A 56 -5.49 -7.46 7.72
CA ARG A 56 -5.71 -7.63 6.29
C ARG A 56 -7.00 -6.90 5.89
N PHE A 57 -6.90 -5.90 5.02
CA PHE A 57 -8.09 -5.29 4.42
C PHE A 57 -8.82 -6.33 3.56
N LYS A 58 -10.12 -6.50 3.79
CA LYS A 58 -10.98 -7.24 2.88
C LYS A 58 -11.14 -6.42 1.60
N ARG A 59 -10.92 -7.04 0.45
CA ARG A 59 -11.34 -6.45 -0.82
C ARG A 59 -12.88 -6.54 -0.88
N PRO A 60 -13.58 -5.54 -1.42
CA PRO A 60 -14.93 -5.75 -1.91
C PRO A 60 -14.93 -6.81 -3.02
#